data_AF-A0A443HSV4-F1
#
_entry.id   AF-A0A443HSV4-F1
#
_cell.length_a   1.000
_cell.length_b   1.000
_cell.length_c   1.000
_cell.angle_alpha   90.00
_cell.angle_beta   90.00
_cell.angle_gamma   90.00
#
_symmetry.space_group_name_H-M   'P 1'
#
loop_
_entity.id
_entity.type
_entity.pdbx_description
1 polymer ?
#
loop_
_entity_poly.entity_id
_entity_poly.type
_entity_poly.pdbx_seq_one_letter_code
_entity_poly.pdbx_strand_id
1 'polypeptide(L)'
;MLNAIDVPFDASKYAFRTNFDGLTITNNSFSDRLENAKTKYQDALKQFESVDKDARKEYKDSKDEGFTSDNFGTWVVQNYPQWSNEKSILEARGTELTQIAMAAFGPAYQEKHRKDQSAFNNAAYQAGHHPEIV
;
A
#
# COMPACT_ATOMS: atom_id res chain seq x y z
N MET A 1 18.56 5.25 -7.02
CA MET A 1 17.50 4.58 -6.25
C MET A 1 16.52 3.96 -7.22
N LEU A 2 15.99 2.78 -6.91
CA LEU A 2 14.94 2.18 -7.72
C LEU A 2 13.61 2.93 -7.51
N ASN A 3 12.75 2.97 -8.54
CA ASN A 3 11.39 3.44 -8.36
C ASN A 3 10.62 2.43 -7.50
N ALA A 4 9.69 2.92 -6.67
CA ALA A 4 8.89 2.06 -5.80
C ALA A 4 8.15 0.97 -6.60
N ILE A 5 7.62 1.33 -7.78
CA ILE A 5 6.92 0.39 -8.68
C ILE A 5 7.79 -0.79 -9.13
N ASP A 6 9.11 -0.61 -9.26
CA ASP A 6 10.00 -1.67 -9.69
C ASP A 6 10.28 -2.69 -8.57
N VAL A 7 10.01 -2.34 -7.31
CA VAL A 7 10.20 -3.20 -6.13
C VAL A 7 8.97 -4.08 -5.89
N PRO A 8 9.11 -5.40 -5.67
CA PRO A 8 8.00 -6.28 -5.33
C PRO A 8 7.16 -5.75 -4.18
N PHE A 9 5.84 -5.74 -4.39
CA PHE A 9 4.91 -5.30 -3.38
C PHE A 9 4.87 -6.31 -2.23
N ASP A 10 4.88 -5.79 -1.01
CA ASP A 10 4.83 -6.58 0.22
C ASP A 10 3.81 -5.94 1.16
N ALA A 11 2.62 -6.55 1.20
CA ALA A 11 1.50 -6.10 2.02
C ALA A 11 1.86 -6.02 3.51
N SER A 12 2.79 -6.85 3.99
CA SER A 12 3.16 -6.90 5.41
C SER A 12 3.79 -5.58 5.89
N LYS A 13 4.48 -4.86 5.00
CA LYS A 13 5.09 -3.55 5.30
C LYS A 13 4.06 -2.46 5.57
N TYR A 14 2.80 -2.68 5.20
CA TYR A 14 1.69 -1.74 5.39
C TYR A 14 0.82 -2.06 6.60
N ALA A 15 1.11 -3.13 7.35
CA ALA A 15 0.34 -3.55 8.50
C ALA A 15 0.20 -2.45 9.58
N PHE A 16 1.19 -1.55 9.69
CA PHE A 16 1.18 -0.43 10.63
C PHE A 16 -0.05 0.48 10.51
N ARG A 17 -0.62 0.60 9.30
CA ARG A 17 -1.80 1.45 9.04
C ARG A 17 -3.07 0.94 9.71
N THR A 18 -3.11 -0.34 10.03
CA THR A 18 -4.23 -0.98 10.73
C THR A 18 -3.93 -1.30 12.20
N ASN A 19 -2.73 -0.95 12.66
CA ASN A 19 -2.33 -1.10 14.06
C ASN A 19 -2.76 0.13 14.86
N PHE A 20 -3.85 -0.03 15.60
CA PHE A 20 -4.42 0.99 16.48
C PHE A 20 -4.09 0.76 17.96
N ASP A 21 -3.14 -0.14 18.27
CA ASP A 21 -2.76 -0.43 19.65
C ASP A 21 -2.28 0.84 20.37
N GLY A 22 -2.77 1.02 21.59
CA GLY A 22 -2.47 2.20 22.41
C GLY A 22 -3.25 3.46 22.01
N LEU A 23 -4.18 3.39 21.04
CA LEU A 23 -5.08 4.49 20.72
C LEU A 23 -6.44 4.28 21.39
N THR A 24 -6.94 5.34 22.04
CA THR A 24 -8.28 5.38 22.59
C THR A 24 -9.22 6.03 21.59
N ILE A 25 -10.31 5.35 21.24
CA ILE A 25 -11.38 5.95 20.43
C ILE A 25 -11.96 7.13 21.22
N THR A 26 -11.86 8.33 20.65
CA THR A 26 -12.41 9.56 21.23
C THR A 26 -13.83 9.83 20.72
N ASN A 27 -14.22 9.20 19.62
CA ASN A 27 -15.57 9.27 19.06
C ASN A 27 -16.12 7.89 18.69
N ASN A 28 -16.94 7.32 19.59
CA ASN A 28 -17.50 5.98 19.45
C ASN A 28 -18.42 5.82 18.22
N SER A 29 -18.94 6.90 17.63
CA SER A 29 -19.75 6.82 16.40
C SER A 29 -18.96 6.34 15.17
N PHE A 30 -17.63 6.29 15.26
CA PHE A 30 -16.76 5.82 14.19
C PHE A 30 -16.29 4.37 14.35
N SER A 31 -16.62 3.66 15.43
CA SER A 31 -16.09 2.31 15.67
C SER A 31 -16.42 1.33 14.53
N ASP A 32 -17.70 1.25 14.12
CA ASP A 32 -18.12 0.35 13.04
C ASP A 32 -17.53 0.76 11.68
N ARG A 33 -17.42 2.07 11.45
CA ARG A 33 -16.82 2.63 10.22
C ARG A 33 -15.32 2.31 10.15
N LEU A 34 -14.64 2.36 11.29
CA LEU A 34 -13.22 2.07 11.41
C LEU A 34 -12.93 0.59 11.12
N GLU A 35 -13.69 -0.33 11.71
CA GLU A 35 -13.52 -1.77 11.46
C GLU A 35 -13.84 -2.13 10.00
N ASN A 36 -14.87 -1.51 9.41
CA ASN A 36 -15.16 -1.68 7.98
C ASN A 36 -14.02 -1.15 7.10
N ALA A 37 -13.53 0.06 7.36
CA ALA A 37 -12.42 0.65 6.59
C ALA A 37 -11.13 -0.17 6.71
N LYS A 38 -10.84 -0.67 7.92
CA LYS A 38 -9.71 -1.57 8.18
C LYS A 38 -9.83 -2.84 7.35
N THR A 39 -10.99 -3.49 7.36
CA THR A 39 -11.24 -4.72 6.58
C THR A 39 -11.05 -4.47 5.09
N LYS A 40 -11.68 -3.42 4.54
CA LYS A 40 -11.52 -3.05 3.12
C LYS A 40 -10.08 -2.78 2.74
N TYR A 41 -9.31 -2.12 3.61
CA TYR A 41 -7.90 -1.85 3.35
C TYR A 41 -7.06 -3.12 3.38
N GLN A 42 -7.30 -4.02 4.34
CA GLN A 42 -6.61 -5.32 4.41
C GLN A 42 -6.92 -6.21 3.20
N ASP A 43 -8.16 -6.19 2.72
CA ASP A 43 -8.55 -6.92 1.52
C ASP A 43 -7.90 -6.33 0.26
N ALA A 44 -7.87 -4.99 0.14
CA ALA A 44 -7.17 -4.32 -0.95
C ALA A 44 -5.65 -4.60 -0.96
N LEU A 45 -5.03 -4.68 0.22
CA LEU A 45 -3.62 -5.06 0.35
C LEU A 45 -3.35 -6.47 -0.20
N LYS A 46 -4.17 -7.45 0.19
CA LYS A 46 -4.04 -8.83 -0.30
C LYS A 46 -4.31 -8.93 -1.80
N GLN A 47 -5.34 -8.24 -2.28
CA GLN A 47 -5.70 -8.24 -3.69
C GLN A 47 -4.59 -7.65 -4.54
N PHE A 48 -4.04 -6.49 -4.14
CA PHE A 48 -2.95 -5.87 -4.87
C PHE A 48 -1.66 -6.70 -4.81
N GLU A 49 -1.33 -7.32 -3.68
CA GLU A 49 -0.18 -8.23 -3.58
C GLU A 49 -0.31 -9.43 -4.52
N SER A 50 -1.52 -10.00 -4.66
CA SER A 50 -1.77 -11.08 -5.61
C SER A 50 -1.54 -10.60 -7.05
N VAL A 51 -2.13 -9.45 -7.40
CA VAL A 51 -2.02 -8.88 -8.74
C VAL A 51 -0.59 -8.45 -9.08
N ASP A 52 0.17 -7.90 -8.13
CA ASP A 52 1.59 -7.57 -8.32
C ASP A 52 2.42 -8.84 -8.60
N LYS A 53 2.16 -9.93 -7.88
CA LYS A 53 2.84 -11.22 -8.11
C LYS A 53 2.54 -11.78 -9.49
N ASP A 54 1.28 -11.76 -9.90
CA ASP A 54 0.87 -12.26 -11.22
C ASP A 54 1.47 -11.40 -12.35
N ALA A 55 1.38 -10.08 -12.24
CA ALA A 55 1.98 -9.15 -13.20
C ALA A 55 3.50 -9.33 -13.31
N ARG A 56 4.20 -9.56 -12.18
CA ARG A 56 5.65 -9.80 -12.19
C ARG A 56 6.04 -11.12 -12.84
N LYS A 57 5.20 -12.15 -12.68
CA LYS A 57 5.39 -13.42 -13.36
C LYS A 57 5.29 -13.24 -14.88
N GLU A 58 4.23 -12.59 -15.36
CA GLU A 58 4.05 -12.33 -16.78
C GLU A 58 5.13 -11.41 -17.37
N TYR A 59 5.58 -10.40 -16.60
CA TYR A 59 6.72 -9.57 -16.98
C TYR A 59 8.00 -10.39 -17.13
N LYS A 60 8.26 -11.31 -16.19
CA LYS A 60 9.44 -12.18 -16.24
C LYS A 60 9.39 -13.08 -17.47
N ASP A 61 8.25 -13.70 -17.75
CA ASP A 61 8.08 -14.55 -18.93
C ASP A 61 8.29 -13.71 -20.21
N SER A 62 7.72 -12.50 -20.29
CA SER A 62 7.94 -11.56 -21.40
C SER A 62 9.40 -11.14 -21.57
N LYS A 63 10.16 -11.02 -20.47
CA LYS A 63 11.59 -10.71 -20.48
C LYS A 63 12.42 -11.89 -20.98
N ASP A 64 12.13 -13.08 -20.46
CA ASP A 64 12.86 -14.31 -20.79
C ASP A 64 12.64 -14.71 -22.26
N GLU A 65 11.45 -14.42 -22.81
CA GLU A 65 11.11 -14.62 -24.23
C GLU A 65 11.59 -13.48 -25.16
N GLY A 66 12.16 -12.41 -24.59
CA GLY A 66 12.69 -11.27 -25.36
C GLY A 66 11.62 -10.32 -25.92
N PHE A 67 10.38 -10.39 -25.44
CA PHE A 67 9.28 -9.51 -25.85
C PHE A 67 9.39 -8.10 -25.27
N THR A 68 10.17 -7.90 -24.21
CA THR A 68 10.41 -6.56 -23.65
C THR A 68 11.82 -6.39 -23.10
N SER A 69 12.38 -5.20 -23.27
CA SER A 69 13.60 -4.74 -22.61
C SER A 69 13.32 -3.75 -21.48
N ASP A 70 12.07 -3.36 -21.25
CA ASP A 70 11.70 -2.32 -20.30
C ASP A 70 11.87 -2.77 -18.85
N ASN A 71 11.83 -1.85 -17.89
CA ASN A 71 11.69 -2.21 -16.48
C ASN A 71 10.22 -2.58 -16.18
N PHE A 72 10.00 -3.25 -15.04
CA PHE A 72 8.67 -3.68 -14.63
C PHE A 72 7.68 -2.50 -14.58
N GLY A 73 8.09 -1.35 -14.01
CA GLY A 73 7.21 -0.20 -13.88
C GLY A 73 6.68 0.36 -15.20
N THR A 74 7.50 0.38 -16.25
CA THR A 74 7.03 0.81 -17.59
C THR A 74 6.14 -0.27 -18.21
N TRP A 75 6.57 -1.52 -18.11
CA TRP A 75 5.86 -2.65 -18.71
C TRP A 75 4.47 -2.85 -18.10
N VAL A 76 4.35 -2.80 -16.77
CA VAL A 76 3.11 -3.14 -16.05
C VAL A 76 1.99 -2.13 -16.34
N VAL A 77 2.33 -0.85 -16.49
CA VAL A 77 1.37 0.21 -16.83
C VAL A 77 0.78 0.01 -18.22
N GLN A 78 1.56 -0.52 -19.17
CA GLN A 78 1.14 -0.72 -20.55
C GLN A 78 0.44 -2.06 -20.78
N ASN A 79 0.89 -3.11 -20.11
CA ASN A 79 0.51 -4.49 -20.42
C ASN A 79 -0.42 -5.12 -19.39
N TYR A 80 -0.51 -4.55 -18.17
CA TYR A 80 -1.30 -5.11 -17.08
C TYR A 80 -2.24 -4.07 -16.45
N PRO A 81 -3.32 -3.65 -17.15
CA PRO A 81 -4.22 -2.59 -16.67
C PRO A 81 -4.84 -2.86 -15.29
N GLN A 82 -5.07 -4.13 -14.97
CA GLN A 82 -5.58 -4.55 -13.66
C GLN A 82 -4.65 -4.15 -12.50
N TRP A 83 -3.33 -4.11 -12.72
CA TRP A 83 -2.36 -3.71 -11.71
C TRP A 83 -2.56 -2.25 -11.33
N SER A 84 -2.72 -1.36 -12.32
CA SER A 84 -3.00 0.05 -12.09
C SER A 84 -4.36 0.27 -11.41
N ASN A 85 -5.37 -0.53 -11.77
CA ASN A 85 -6.69 -0.49 -11.13
C ASN A 85 -6.62 -0.88 -9.64
N GLU A 86 -6.02 -2.02 -9.33
CA GLU A 86 -5.90 -2.50 -7.94
C GLU A 86 -5.01 -1.58 -7.09
N LYS A 87 -3.96 -0.99 -7.69
CA LYS A 87 -3.16 0.04 -7.03
C LYS A 87 -4.01 1.26 -6.63
N SER A 88 -4.82 1.76 -7.56
CA SER A 88 -5.71 2.90 -7.28
C SER A 88 -6.75 2.57 -6.20
N ILE A 89 -7.29 1.35 -6.20
CA ILE A 89 -8.19 0.87 -5.15
C ILE A 89 -7.46 0.86 -3.79
N LEU A 90 -6.25 0.33 -3.72
CA LEU A 90 -5.45 0.31 -2.50
C LEU A 90 -5.20 1.73 -1.94
N GLU A 91 -4.80 2.67 -2.80
CA GLU A 91 -4.57 4.08 -2.43
C GLU A 91 -5.86 4.74 -1.91
N ALA A 92 -6.99 4.48 -2.57
CA ALA A 92 -8.29 4.99 -2.16
C ALA A 92 -8.71 4.44 -0.79
N ARG A 93 -8.51 3.13 -0.54
CA ARG A 93 -8.80 2.52 0.77
C ARG A 93 -7.84 2.98 1.85
N GLY A 94 -6.57 3.21 1.52
CA GLY A 94 -5.59 3.79 2.45
C GLY A 94 -5.97 5.20 2.90
N THR A 95 -6.47 6.00 1.96
CA THR A 95 -7.00 7.35 2.22
C THR A 95 -8.26 7.29 3.09
N GLU A 96 -9.24 6.44 2.74
CA GLU A 96 -10.48 6.23 3.50
C GLU A 96 -10.17 5.82 4.96
N LEU A 97 -9.27 4.85 5.15
CA LEU A 97 -8.83 4.38 6.47
C LEU A 97 -8.22 5.52 7.28
N THR A 98 -7.30 6.28 6.67
CA THR A 98 -6.61 7.39 7.34
C THR A 98 -7.59 8.46 7.82
N GLN A 99 -8.57 8.83 6.98
CA GLN A 99 -9.59 9.82 7.33
C GLN A 99 -10.48 9.34 8.48
N ILE A 100 -10.94 8.09 8.42
CA ILE A 100 -11.79 7.51 9.47
C ILE A 100 -11.03 7.35 10.78
N ALA A 101 -9.77 6.90 10.74
CA ALA A 101 -8.92 6.78 11.92
C ALA A 101 -8.62 8.15 12.55
N MET A 102 -8.38 9.19 11.75
CA MET A 102 -8.27 10.56 12.25
C MET A 102 -9.55 11.03 12.94
N ALA A 103 -10.73 10.70 12.40
CA ALA A 103 -12.01 11.05 13.01
C ALA A 103 -12.31 10.24 14.30
N ALA A 104 -11.86 8.98 14.37
CA ALA A 104 -12.10 8.08 15.50
C ALA A 104 -11.16 8.35 16.69
N PHE A 105 -9.88 8.60 16.42
CA PHE A 105 -8.82 8.70 17.42
C PHE A 105 -8.27 10.13 17.61
N GLY A 106 -8.50 11.02 16.64
CA GLY A 106 -8.02 12.40 16.70
C GLY A 106 -6.49 12.54 16.56
N PRO A 107 -5.88 13.54 17.23
CA PRO A 107 -4.46 13.86 17.09
C PRO A 107 -3.50 12.71 17.47
N ALA A 108 -3.91 11.81 18.36
CA ALA A 108 -3.10 10.67 18.79
C ALA A 108 -2.79 9.74 17.60
N TYR A 109 -3.76 9.51 16.71
CA TYR A 109 -3.54 8.74 15.48
C TYR A 109 -2.65 9.49 14.50
N GLN A 110 -2.82 10.80 14.34
CA GLN A 110 -2.01 11.60 13.42
C GLN A 110 -0.51 11.50 13.77
N GLU A 111 -0.17 11.63 15.05
CA GLU A 111 1.22 11.54 15.50
C GLU A 111 1.79 10.12 15.33
N LYS A 112 1.01 9.09 15.70
CA LYS A 112 1.40 7.69 15.49
C LYS A 112 1.63 7.40 14.00
N HIS A 113 0.67 7.75 13.15
CA HIS A 113 0.74 7.54 11.71
C HIS A 113 1.96 8.25 11.09
N ARG A 114 2.23 9.50 11.49
CA ARG A 114 3.41 10.25 11.03
C ARG A 114 4.72 9.54 11.39
N LYS A 115 4.83 9.04 12.63
CA LYS A 115 6.01 8.30 13.09
C LYS A 115 6.19 6.99 12.32
N ASP A 116 5.12 6.21 12.18
CA ASP A 116 5.17 4.91 11.49
C ASP A 116 5.46 5.09 9.99
N GLN A 117 4.84 6.08 9.33
CA GLN A 117 5.12 6.43 7.94
C GLN A 117 6.58 6.90 7.76
N SER A 118 7.11 7.68 8.69
CA SER A 118 8.53 8.08 8.65
C SER A 118 9.46 6.87 8.77
N ALA A 119 9.14 5.90 9.64
CA ALA A 119 9.93 4.68 9.79
C ALA A 119 9.88 3.83 8.51
N PHE A 120 8.69 3.68 7.91
CA PHE A 120 8.50 3.03 6.62
C PHE A 120 9.33 3.70 5.51
N ASN A 121 9.27 5.03 5.42
CA ASN A 121 10.01 5.78 4.41
C ASN A 121 11.54 5.61 4.59
N ASN A 122 12.02 5.66 5.83
CA ASN A 122 13.43 5.45 6.13
C ASN A 122 13.90 4.04 5.75
N ALA A 123 13.08 3.01 6.01
CA ALA A 123 13.37 1.64 5.62
C ALA A 123 13.48 1.49 4.09
N ALA A 124 12.61 2.15 3.32
CA ALA A 124 12.69 2.18 1.86
C ALA A 124 14.00 2.80 1.35
N TYR A 125 14.39 3.95 1.92
CA TYR A 125 15.66 4.59 1.58
C TYR A 125 16.87 3.72 1.90
N GLN A 126 16.88 3.06 3.06
CA GLN A 126 17.95 2.13 3.45
C GLN A 126 18.01 0.91 2.51
N ALA A 127 16.86 0.47 1.99
CA ALA A 127 16.77 -0.58 0.97
C ALA A 127 17.09 -0.08 -0.45
N GLY A 128 17.45 1.19 -0.64
CA GLY A 128 17.94 1.75 -1.91
C GLY A 128 16.85 2.13 -2.91
N HIS A 129 15.60 2.28 -2.48
CA HIS A 129 14.48 2.64 -3.33
C HIS A 129 13.68 3.83 -2.79
N HIS A 130 12.93 4.49 -3.67
CA HIS A 130 11.97 5.51 -3.25
C HIS A 130 10.85 4.86 -2.43
N PRO A 131 10.35 5.52 -1.36
CA PRO A 131 9.17 5.06 -0.66
C PRO A 131 7.96 5.15 -1.57
N GLU A 132 7.08 4.15 -1.46
CA GLU A 132 5.78 4.23 -2.11
C GLU A 132 4.90 5.21 -1.33
N ILE A 133 4.27 6.14 -2.02
CA ILE A 133 3.18 6.94 -1.45
C ILE A 133 1.92 6.10 -1.64
N VAL A 134 1.39 5.57 -0.54
CA VAL A 134 0.10 4.88 -0.49
C VAL A 134 -0.77 5.56 0.55
#